data_AF-A0A0M9YK18-F1
#
_entry.id   AF-A0A0M9YK18-F1
#
_cell.length_a   1.000
_cell.length_b   1.000
_cell.length_c   1.000
_cell.angle_alpha   90.00
_cell.angle_beta   90.00
_cell.angle_gamma   90.00
#
_symmetry.space_group_name_H-M   'P 1'
#
loop_
_entity.id
_entity.type
_entity.pdbx_description
1 polymer ?
#
loop_
_entity_poly.entity_id
_entity_poly.type
_entity_poly.pdbx_seq_one_letter_code
_entity_poly.pdbx_strand_id
1 'polypeptide(L)' 'MRWTGRALAAAGALWVHIPPLDDRAEPPVLLRPPPGHPERLRPDVPLSAAEQDLARRLLDPKEIA' A
#
# COMPACT_ATOMS: atom_id res chain seq x y z
N MET A 1 -9.93 -20.75 19.06
CA MET A 1 -9.88 -20.13 17.71
C MET A 1 -10.13 -18.62 17.64
N ARG A 2 -11.07 -18.01 18.40
CA ARG A 2 -11.46 -16.58 18.20
C ARG A 2 -10.44 -15.56 18.74
N TRP A 3 -9.63 -15.94 19.73
CA TRP A 3 -8.66 -15.06 20.40
C TRP A 3 -7.38 -14.84 19.60
N THR A 4 -6.88 -15.89 18.93
CA THR A 4 -5.72 -15.82 18.04
C THR A 4 -5.97 -14.90 16.85
N GLY A 5 -7.17 -14.94 16.24
CA GLY A 5 -7.52 -14.03 15.14
C GLY A 5 -7.53 -12.55 15.54
N ARG A 6 -8.00 -12.22 16.75
CA ARG A 6 -7.99 -10.83 17.25
C ARG A 6 -6.58 -10.33 17.58
N ALA A 7 -5.73 -11.21 18.12
CA ALA A 7 -4.34 -10.88 18.41
C ALA A 7 -3.51 -10.62 17.14
N LEU A 8 -3.69 -11.45 16.10
CA LEU A 8 -3.04 -11.26 14.80
C LEU A 8 -3.48 -9.95 14.13
N ALA A 9 -4.80 -9.67 14.12
CA ALA A 9 -5.31 -8.40 13.59
C ALA A 9 -4.77 -7.18 14.35
N ALA A 10 -4.69 -7.23 15.68
CA ALA A 10 -4.13 -6.15 16.50
C ALA A 10 -2.62 -5.96 16.27
N ALA A 11 -1.89 -7.02 15.94
CA ALA A 11 -0.47 -6.97 15.58
C ALA A 11 -0.22 -6.57 14.11
N GLY A 12 -1.27 -6.20 13.36
CA GLY A 12 -1.17 -5.86 11.94
C GLY A 12 -0.91 -7.06 11.01
N ALA A 13 -1.01 -8.28 11.53
CA ALA A 13 -0.78 -9.50 10.77
C ALA A 13 -2.08 -9.96 10.11
N LEU A 14 -2.19 -9.74 8.80
CA LEU A 14 -3.25 -10.29 7.96
C LEU A 14 -2.69 -11.45 7.13
N TRP A 15 -3.24 -12.65 7.31
CA TRP A 15 -2.96 -13.75 6.40
C TRP A 15 -3.91 -13.67 5.20
N VAL A 16 -3.35 -13.36 4.04
CA VAL A 16 -4.07 -13.37 2.75
C VAL A 16 -3.53 -14.52 1.93
N HIS A 17 -4.39 -15.46 1.55
CA HIS A 17 -4.02 -16.42 0.52
C HIS A 17 -3.94 -15.69 -0.82
N ILE A 18 -2.74 -15.61 -1.38
CA ILE A 18 -2.51 -15.13 -2.74
C ILE A 18 -2.31 -16.39 -3.60
N PRO A 19 -3.27 -16.76 -4.46
CA PRO A 19 -3.06 -17.87 -5.37
C PRO A 19 -1.90 -17.55 -6.31
N PRO A 20 -1.15 -18.55 -6.80
CA PRO A 20 -0.13 -18.32 -7.80
C PRO A 20 -0.76 -17.63 -9.00
N LEU A 21 -0.16 -16.50 -9.42
CA LEU A 21 -0.55 -15.83 -10.65
C LEU A 21 -0.28 -16.80 -11.79
N ASP A 22 -1.26 -16.98 -12.67
CA ASP A 22 -0.97 -17.59 -13.97
C ASP A 22 -0.07 -16.60 -14.70
N ASP A 23 1.18 -16.98 -15.00
CA ASP A 23 2.15 -16.11 -15.69
C ASP A 23 1.65 -15.68 -17.08
N ARG A 24 0.58 -16.31 -17.60
CA ARG A 24 -0.09 -15.97 -18.86
C ARG A 24 -1.27 -15.02 -18.68
N ALA A 25 -1.69 -14.72 -17.45
CA ALA A 25 -2.76 -13.78 -17.20
C ALA A 25 -2.25 -12.36 -17.47
N GLU A 26 -2.97 -11.61 -18.31
CA GLU A 26 -2.71 -10.18 -18.46
C GLU A 26 -2.86 -9.49 -17.10
N PRO A 27 -1.96 -8.54 -16.76
CA PRO A 27 -2.08 -7.77 -15.53
C PRO A 27 -3.46 -7.11 -15.48
N PRO A 28 -4.19 -7.19 -14.36
CA PRO A 28 -5.47 -6.53 -14.25
C PRO A 28 -5.30 -5.03 -14.49
N VAL A 29 -6.09 -4.48 -15.41
CA VAL A 29 -6.10 -3.04 -15.68
C VAL A 29 -6.67 -2.33 -14.45
N LEU A 30 -5.79 -1.71 -13.67
CA LEU A 30 -6.21 -0.83 -12.57
C LEU A 30 -6.77 0.47 -13.16
N LEU A 31 -8.09 0.61 -13.13
CA LEU A 31 -8.74 1.86 -13.52
C LEU A 31 -8.34 2.97 -12.55
N ARG A 32 -8.07 4.17 -13.08
CA ARG A 32 -7.83 5.35 -12.23
C ARG A 32 -9.10 5.69 -11.44
N PRO A 33 -8.98 6.10 -10.16
CA PRO A 33 -10.11 6.60 -9.41
C PRO A 33 -10.77 7.78 -10.12
N PRO A 34 -12.10 7.92 -10.06
CA PRO A 34 -12.80 9.03 -10.68
C PRO A 34 -12.36 10.39 -10.10
N PRO A 35 -12.58 11.50 -10.82
CA PRO A 35 -12.36 12.84 -10.28
C PRO A 35 -13.09 13.05 -8.95
N GLY A 36 -12.39 13.58 -7.94
CA GLY A 36 -12.95 13.81 -6.60
C GLY A 36 -12.90 12.60 -5.66
N HIS A 37 -12.44 11.43 -6.11
CA HIS A 37 -12.27 10.26 -5.24
C HIS A 37 -11.18 10.51 -4.17
N PRO A 38 -11.40 10.18 -2.88
CA PRO A 38 -10.43 10.44 -1.81
C PRO A 38 -9.10 9.69 -1.98
N GLU A 39 -9.11 8.55 -2.68
CA GLU A 39 -7.92 7.75 -2.97
C GLU A 39 -7.10 8.30 -4.16
N ARG A 40 -7.61 9.32 -4.86
CA ARG A 40 -6.89 9.90 -5.98
C ARG A 40 -5.69 10.68 -5.46
N LEU A 41 -4.50 10.27 -5.86
CA LEU A 41 -3.27 11.04 -5.62
C LEU A 41 -3.47 12.49 -6.07
N ARG A 42 -3.11 13.43 -5.19
CA ARG A 42 -3.22 14.88 -5.37
C ARG A 42 -1.82 15.49 -5.61
N PRO A 43 -1.22 15.30 -6.81
CA PRO A 43 0.10 15.86 -7.11
C PRO A 43 0.11 17.39 -7.15
N ASP A 44 -1.07 18.00 -7.21
CA ASP A 44 -1.30 19.44 -7.11
C ASP A 44 -1.08 19.99 -5.69
N VAL A 45 -1.13 19.14 -4.67
CA VAL A 45 -0.88 19.51 -3.28
C VAL A 45 0.59 19.23 -2.97
N PRO A 46 1.40 20.25 -2.60
CA PRO A 46 2.79 20.02 -2.25
C PRO A 46 2.87 19.17 -0.98
N LEU A 47 3.79 18.21 -0.99
CA LEU A 47 4.09 17.40 0.19
C LEU A 47 4.56 18.29 1.35
N SER A 48 4.08 18.01 2.56
CA SER A 48 4.62 18.61 3.78
C SER A 48 6.08 18.19 3.99
N ALA A 49 6.81 18.90 4.85
CA ALA A 49 8.20 18.58 5.14
C ALA A 49 8.40 17.13 5.64
N ALA A 50 7.47 16.61 6.45
CA ALA A 50 7.51 15.24 6.96
C ALA A 50 7.27 14.21 5.84
N GLU A 51 6.35 14.48 4.92
CA GLU A 51 6.07 13.61 3.78
C GLU A 51 7.22 13.62 2.76
N GLN A 52 7.88 14.77 2.56
CA GLN A 52 9.07 14.86 1.72
C GLN A 52 10.23 14.06 2.32
N ASP A 53 10.41 14.11 3.63
CA ASP A 53 11.41 13.31 4.34
C ASP A 53 11.14 11.81 4.18
N LEU A 54 9.89 11.39 4.40
CA LEU A 54 9.46 10.01 4.20
C LEU A 54 9.67 9.54 2.76
N ALA A 55 9.28 10.38 1.78
CA ALA A 55 9.46 10.06 0.37
C ALA A 55 10.94 9.85 0.01
N ARG A 56 11.84 10.66 0.57
CA ARG A 56 13.30 10.50 0.37
C ARG A 56 13.79 9.16 0.90
N ARG A 57 13.38 8.80 2.12
CA ARG A 57 13.74 7.52 2.76
C ARG A 57 13.20 6.32 1.99
N LEU A 58 11.99 6.42 1.44
CA LEU A 58 11.38 5.35 0.61
C LEU A 58 12.07 5.17 -0.74
N LEU A 59 12.61 6.25 -1.31
CA LEU A 59 13.35 6.20 -2.58
C LEU A 59 14.79 5.70 -2.41
N ASP A 60 15.35 5.75 -1.20
CA ASP A 60 16.62 5.10 -0.84
C ASP A 60 16.38 3.98 0.18
N PRO A 61 16.19 2.73 -0.27
CA PRO A 61 15.89 1.58 0.59
C PRO A 61 16.94 1.33 1.69
N LYS A 62 18.16 1.90 1.57
CA LYS A 62 19.20 1.79 2.61
C LYS A 62 18.92 2.63 3.85
N GLU A 63 18.08 3.67 3.78
CA GLU A 63 17.74 4.52 4.93
C GLU A 63 16.57 3.98 5.78
N ILE A 64 16.02 2.82 5.40
CA ILE A 64 14.93 2.14 6.11
C ILE A 64 15.42 0.88 6.84
N ALA A 65 16.68 0.46 6.63
CA ALA A 65 17.29 -0.72 7.24
C ALA A 65 17.95 -0.44 8.59
#